data_AF-A0A2D6LA97-F1
#
_entry.id   AF-A0A2D6LA97-F1
#
_cell.length_a   1.000
_cell.length_b   1.000
_cell.length_c   1.000
_cell.angle_alpha   90.00
_cell.angle_beta   90.00
_cell.angle_gamma   90.00
#
_symmetry.space_group_name_H-M   'P 1'
#
loop_
_entity.id
_entity.type
_entity.pdbx_description
1 polymer ?
#
loop_
_entity_poly.entity_id
_entity_poly.type
_entity_poly.pdbx_seq_one_letter_code
_entity_poly.pdbx_strand_id
1 'polypeptide(L)'
;MYGICKVINGTNCGIQGNDRLICCLGSSCQPIFKLICQYGGKYLTCNVAPIIVIPIGRESMDERDRKRHILKEARALNDRPERVRAPLFLRHPFFDPEDKVQVKYELLRAREVEKVSLTEACRLYGFTRESYRHILARFREEGIKGLFERKRGRRGPVKATDRVRAFIRAERQEREGVSVRELIERCQRELGVSLSRRTVFRILDAEEEEYKKKPISDEEDRG
;
A
#
# COMPACT_ATOMS: atom_id res chain seq x y z
N MET A 1 -13.91 20.62 -27.56
CA MET A 1 -15.32 21.08 -27.65
C MET A 1 -15.99 20.75 -26.32
N TYR A 2 -16.44 21.61 -25.42
CA TYR A 2 -16.57 23.08 -25.27
C TYR A 2 -16.39 23.39 -23.77
N GLY A 3 -15.64 24.43 -23.39
CA GLY A 3 -15.51 24.90 -22.00
C GLY A 3 -16.45 26.09 -21.76
N ILE A 4 -17.25 26.06 -20.69
CA ILE A 4 -18.17 27.15 -20.33
C ILE A 4 -17.37 28.29 -19.68
N CYS A 5 -17.34 29.45 -20.33
CA CYS A 5 -16.79 30.69 -19.78
C CYS A 5 -17.91 31.47 -19.06
N LYS A 6 -17.75 31.75 -17.77
CA LYS A 6 -18.75 32.54 -17.01
C LYS A 6 -18.35 34.01 -17.05
N VAL A 7 -19.13 34.80 -17.77
CA VAL A 7 -19.01 36.26 -17.92
C VAL A 7 -19.49 36.93 -16.63
N ILE A 8 -18.69 37.82 -16.04
CA ILE A 8 -19.16 38.77 -15.03
C ILE A 8 -19.27 40.12 -15.74
N ASN A 9 -20.49 40.64 -15.82
CA ASN A 9 -20.90 41.90 -16.46
C ASN A 9 -20.87 41.95 -18.01
N GLY A 10 -21.89 41.34 -18.62
CA GLY A 10 -22.63 41.97 -19.72
C GLY A 10 -21.94 42.21 -21.07
N THR A 11 -20.77 41.64 -21.36
CA THR A 11 -20.19 41.66 -22.72
C THR A 11 -19.63 40.30 -23.11
N ASN A 12 -20.05 39.80 -24.28
CA ASN A 12 -19.68 38.49 -24.80
C ASN A 12 -18.24 38.53 -25.33
N CYS A 13 -17.32 37.81 -24.67
CA CYS A 13 -15.97 37.55 -25.19
C CYS A 13 -15.87 36.07 -25.60
N GLY A 14 -15.62 35.83 -26.89
CA GLY A 14 -15.30 34.51 -27.44
C GLY A 14 -13.79 34.30 -27.52
N ILE A 15 -13.36 33.04 -27.47
CA ILE A 15 -11.96 32.63 -27.63
C ILE A 15 -11.78 32.15 -29.09
N GLN A 16 -10.87 32.76 -29.84
CA GLN A 16 -10.36 32.23 -31.12
C GLN A 16 -8.84 32.11 -31.06
N GLY A 17 -8.34 30.89 -31.29
CA GLY A 17 -7.00 30.55 -31.81
C GLY A 17 -5.76 31.16 -31.13
N ASN A 18 -4.98 30.29 -30.47
CA ASN A 18 -3.66 30.52 -29.86
C ASN A 18 -3.54 31.69 -28.86
N ASP A 19 -3.78 31.37 -27.59
CA ASP A 19 -3.16 31.96 -26.38
C ASP A 19 -2.97 33.49 -26.31
N ARG A 20 -3.98 34.26 -26.73
CA ARG A 20 -4.16 35.65 -26.28
C ARG A 20 -5.63 35.96 -26.00
N LEU A 21 -5.91 36.38 -24.78
CA LEU A 21 -7.20 36.99 -24.42
C LEU A 21 -7.25 38.40 -25.04
N ILE A 22 -8.19 38.63 -25.96
CA ILE A 22 -8.48 39.96 -26.53
C ILE A 22 -9.84 40.40 -26.01
N CYS A 23 -9.91 41.60 -25.42
CA CYS A 23 -11.16 42.24 -25.06
C CYS A 23 -11.55 43.19 -26.20
N CYS A 24 -12.68 42.93 -26.86
CA CYS A 24 -13.20 43.80 -27.92
C CYS A 24 -14.20 44.78 -27.30
N LEU A 25 -13.76 46.01 -27.02
CA LEU A 25 -14.63 47.13 -26.67
C LEU A 25 -14.61 48.13 -27.83
N GLY A 26 -15.57 48.02 -28.76
CA GLY A 26 -15.70 48.97 -29.88
C GLY A 26 -14.48 49.07 -30.81
N SER A 27 -14.50 50.07 -31.70
CA SER A 27 -13.62 50.21 -32.87
C SER A 27 -12.13 50.51 -32.60
N SER A 28 -11.61 50.17 -31.42
CA SER A 28 -10.18 50.30 -31.11
C SER A 28 -9.71 49.26 -30.10
N CYS A 29 -8.90 48.30 -30.56
CA CYS A 29 -8.24 47.32 -29.70
C CYS A 29 -7.04 47.96 -28.99
N GLN A 30 -7.06 48.01 -27.66
CA GLN A 30 -5.91 48.39 -26.83
C GLN A 30 -5.49 47.17 -25.97
N PRO A 31 -4.18 46.89 -25.82
CA PRO A 31 -3.71 45.77 -25.02
C PRO A 31 -3.92 46.04 -23.52
N ILE A 32 -4.68 45.17 -22.85
CA ILE A 32 -4.90 45.24 -21.40
C ILE A 32 -3.64 44.68 -20.70
N PHE A 33 -2.78 45.56 -20.21
CA PHE A 33 -1.57 45.19 -19.43
C PHE A 33 -1.81 45.14 -17.92
N LYS A 34 -3.05 44.91 -17.46
CA LYS A 34 -3.35 44.84 -16.02
C LYS A 34 -4.43 43.79 -15.74
N LEU A 35 -4.02 42.67 -15.13
CA LEU A 35 -4.94 41.78 -14.44
C LEU A 35 -5.24 42.37 -13.05
N ILE A 36 -6.51 42.57 -12.74
CA ILE A 36 -6.97 42.87 -11.38
C ILE A 36 -7.49 41.56 -10.80
N CYS A 37 -6.80 41.00 -9.81
CA CYS A 37 -7.25 39.82 -9.08
C CYS A 37 -7.81 40.26 -7.72
N GLN A 38 -9.02 39.80 -7.38
CA GLN A 38 -9.71 40.17 -6.14
C GLN A 38 -9.59 39.04 -5.12
N TYR A 39 -8.98 39.32 -3.97
CA TYR A 39 -9.01 38.43 -2.80
C TYR A 39 -9.35 39.28 -1.57
N GLY A 40 -10.47 38.96 -0.89
CA GLY A 40 -10.83 39.57 0.39
C GLY A 40 -11.01 41.11 0.39
N GLY A 41 -11.39 41.72 -0.73
CA GLY A 41 -11.74 43.14 -0.79
C GLY A 41 -10.57 44.14 -0.84
N LYS A 42 -9.33 43.71 -1.12
CA LYS A 42 -8.20 44.63 -1.39
C LYS A 42 -7.52 44.28 -2.72
N TYR A 43 -7.16 45.30 -3.49
CA TYR A 43 -6.50 45.16 -4.79
C TYR A 43 -4.98 45.29 -4.63
N LEU A 44 -4.22 44.29 -5.06
CA LEU A 44 -2.75 44.34 -5.13
C LEU A 44 -2.33 44.32 -6.60
N THR A 45 -1.54 45.31 -7.02
CA THR A 45 -0.91 45.31 -8.35
C THR A 45 0.46 44.66 -8.26
N CYS A 46 0.68 43.50 -8.88
CA CYS A 46 2.01 42.93 -9.04
C CYS A 46 2.56 43.19 -10.45
N ASN A 47 3.80 43.66 -10.52
CA ASN A 47 4.53 43.88 -11.77
C ASN A 47 5.25 42.58 -12.18
N VAL A 48 4.94 42.16 -13.41
CA VAL A 48 5.62 41.25 -14.36
C VAL A 48 6.77 40.36 -13.85
N ALA A 49 6.60 39.04 -14.00
CA ALA A 49 7.66 38.06 -14.27
C ALA A 49 7.06 36.91 -15.12
N PRO A 50 7.85 36.22 -15.98
CA PRO A 50 7.30 35.42 -17.07
C PRO A 50 6.46 34.26 -16.53
N ILE A 51 5.26 34.12 -17.10
CA ILE A 51 4.33 33.04 -16.81
C ILE A 51 5.00 31.74 -17.26
N ILE A 52 5.57 31.00 -16.31
CA ILE A 52 5.81 29.57 -16.50
C ILE A 52 4.44 28.92 -16.54
N VAL A 53 3.96 28.59 -17.74
CA VAL A 53 2.77 27.76 -17.90
C VAL A 53 3.17 26.34 -17.50
N ILE A 54 3.06 26.04 -16.21
CA ILE A 54 3.05 24.65 -15.76
C ILE A 54 1.70 24.09 -16.22
N PRO A 55 1.66 23.05 -17.08
CA PRO A 55 0.39 22.46 -17.48
C PRO A 55 -0.27 21.87 -16.23
N ILE A 56 -1.29 22.54 -15.71
CA ILE A 56 -2.20 22.00 -14.69
C ILE A 56 -3.17 21.01 -15.36
N GLY A 57 -2.60 19.99 -15.98
CA GLY A 57 -3.30 18.74 -16.26
C GLY A 57 -3.33 17.91 -14.98
N ARG A 58 -4.18 18.28 -14.02
CA ARG A 58 -4.58 17.35 -12.96
C ARG A 58 -6.10 17.31 -12.93
N GLU A 59 -6.64 16.30 -13.59
CA GLU A 59 -7.98 15.79 -13.32
C GLU A 59 -8.14 15.69 -11.80
N SER A 60 -9.16 16.36 -11.28
CA SER A 60 -9.45 16.39 -9.85
C SER A 60 -9.91 15.00 -9.40
N MET A 61 -8.97 14.13 -9.03
CA MET A 61 -9.28 12.88 -8.35
C MET A 61 -10.09 13.20 -7.09
N ASP A 62 -11.28 12.60 -6.96
CA ASP A 62 -12.22 12.78 -5.83
C ASP A 62 -11.46 12.62 -4.52
N GLU A 63 -11.80 13.42 -3.51
CA GLU A 63 -11.13 13.38 -2.20
C GLU A 63 -11.20 11.98 -1.59
N ARG A 64 -12.32 11.28 -1.82
CA ARG A 64 -12.50 9.87 -1.45
C ARG A 64 -11.54 8.94 -2.19
N ASP A 65 -11.36 9.12 -3.50
CA ASP A 65 -10.43 8.31 -4.29
C ASP A 65 -8.98 8.52 -3.84
N ARG A 66 -8.61 9.75 -3.50
CA ARG A 66 -7.30 10.06 -2.90
C ARG A 66 -7.12 9.37 -1.56
N LYS A 67 -8.11 9.46 -0.66
CA LYS A 67 -8.06 8.82 0.66
C LYS A 67 -7.92 7.31 0.53
N ARG A 68 -8.72 6.69 -0.32
CA ARG A 68 -8.65 5.24 -0.60
C ARG A 68 -7.29 4.83 -1.16
N HIS A 69 -6.70 5.64 -2.03
CA HIS A 69 -5.34 5.41 -2.52
C HIS A 69 -4.31 5.41 -1.39
N ILE A 70 -4.32 6.45 -0.54
CA ILE A 70 -3.42 6.56 0.63
C ILE A 70 -3.59 5.37 1.58
N LEU A 71 -4.84 5.01 1.91
CA LEU A 71 -5.14 3.86 2.77
C LEU A 71 -4.65 2.55 2.15
N LYS A 72 -4.74 2.40 0.83
CA LYS A 72 -4.26 1.21 0.12
C LYS A 72 -2.74 1.11 0.15
N GLU A 73 -2.04 2.22 -0.10
CA GLU A 73 -0.58 2.29 -0.01
C GLU A 73 -0.08 1.97 1.40
N ALA A 74 -0.75 2.52 2.41
CA ALA A 74 -0.48 2.27 3.81
C ALA A 74 -0.93 0.87 4.28
N ARG A 75 -1.71 0.13 3.49
CA ARG A 75 -2.32 -1.17 3.84
C ARG A 75 -3.26 -1.11 5.04
N ALA A 76 -3.96 0.01 5.11
CA ALA A 76 -5.03 0.30 6.03
C ALA A 76 -6.41 0.27 5.35
N LEU A 77 -6.50 0.10 4.02
CA LEU A 77 -7.79 0.06 3.34
C LEU A 77 -8.65 -1.14 3.77
N ASN A 78 -9.89 -0.88 4.15
CA ASN A 78 -10.91 -1.90 4.33
C ASN A 78 -11.65 -2.11 3.00
N ASP A 79 -11.46 -3.27 2.38
CA ASP A 79 -12.14 -3.61 1.12
C ASP A 79 -13.66 -3.84 1.28
N ARG A 80 -14.13 -3.97 2.52
CA ARG A 80 -15.54 -4.28 2.85
C ARG A 80 -16.09 -3.37 3.94
N PRO A 81 -16.16 -2.05 3.71
CA PRO A 81 -16.66 -1.09 4.69
C PRO A 81 -18.13 -1.37 5.08
N GLU A 82 -18.92 -1.93 4.18
CA GLU A 82 -20.34 -2.29 4.40
C GLU A 82 -20.57 -3.37 5.47
N ARG A 83 -19.50 -4.08 5.87
CA ARG A 83 -19.55 -5.06 6.97
C ARG A 83 -19.44 -4.43 8.35
N VAL A 84 -19.05 -3.15 8.43
CA VAL A 84 -18.96 -2.41 9.69
C VAL A 84 -20.32 -1.82 10.02
N ARG A 85 -20.99 -2.42 11.01
CA ARG A 85 -22.33 -2.06 11.49
C ARG A 85 -22.33 -1.45 12.90
N ALA A 86 -21.16 -1.22 13.46
CA ALA A 86 -21.01 -0.60 14.78
C ALA A 86 -21.63 0.82 14.77
N PRO A 87 -22.49 1.17 15.75
CA PRO A 87 -23.20 2.45 15.75
C PRO A 87 -22.30 3.68 15.63
N LEU A 88 -21.07 3.62 16.17
CA LEU A 88 -20.09 4.71 16.09
C LEU A 88 -19.76 5.08 14.64
N PHE A 89 -19.58 4.07 13.76
CA PHE A 89 -19.27 4.23 12.33
C PHE A 89 -20.45 4.72 11.50
N LEU A 90 -21.68 4.58 12.02
CA LEU A 90 -22.90 5.00 11.32
C LEU A 90 -23.34 6.42 11.73
N ARG A 91 -22.97 6.85 12.95
CA ARG A 91 -23.50 8.08 13.57
C ARG A 91 -22.51 9.23 13.61
N HIS A 92 -21.21 8.95 13.57
CA HIS A 92 -20.19 9.98 13.75
C HIS A 92 -19.22 10.02 12.57
N PRO A 93 -18.98 11.19 11.96
CA PRO A 93 -18.11 11.33 10.78
C PRO A 93 -16.63 11.11 11.09
N PHE A 94 -16.25 11.06 12.36
CA PHE A 94 -14.89 10.75 12.80
C PHE A 94 -14.48 9.30 12.53
N PHE A 95 -15.43 8.37 12.57
CA PHE A 95 -15.16 6.96 12.32
C PHE A 95 -15.38 6.62 10.85
N ASP A 96 -14.33 6.15 10.21
CA ASP A 96 -14.32 5.81 8.79
C ASP A 96 -14.31 4.29 8.60
N PRO A 97 -15.38 3.70 8.04
CA PRO A 97 -15.41 2.26 7.79
C PRO A 97 -14.42 1.81 6.72
N GLU A 98 -13.87 2.72 5.90
CA GLU A 98 -12.81 2.44 4.94
C GLU A 98 -11.42 2.33 5.58
N ASP A 99 -11.22 2.89 6.78
CA ASP A 99 -9.97 2.75 7.55
C ASP A 99 -10.00 1.47 8.40
N LYS A 100 -9.44 0.40 7.87
CA LYS A 100 -9.36 -0.92 8.53
C LYS A 100 -8.57 -0.88 9.83
N VAL A 101 -7.60 0.01 9.99
CA VAL A 101 -6.82 0.14 11.22
C VAL A 101 -7.70 0.73 12.31
N GLN A 102 -8.47 1.78 12.01
CA GLN A 102 -9.44 2.35 12.93
C GLN A 102 -10.52 1.33 13.31
N VAL A 103 -11.08 0.60 12.33
CA VAL A 103 -12.10 -0.44 12.61
C VAL A 103 -11.54 -1.53 13.55
N LYS A 104 -10.30 -1.98 13.33
CA LYS A 104 -9.65 -2.98 14.22
C LYS A 104 -9.42 -2.43 15.63
N TYR A 105 -8.99 -1.18 15.75
CA TYR A 105 -8.79 -0.54 17.04
C TYR A 105 -10.12 -0.44 17.81
N GLU A 106 -11.18 0.04 17.17
CA GLU A 106 -12.51 0.16 17.80
C GLU A 106 -13.12 -1.20 18.16
N LEU A 107 -12.86 -2.24 17.36
CA LEU A 107 -13.20 -3.63 17.72
C LEU A 107 -12.52 -4.04 19.04
N LEU A 108 -11.22 -3.78 19.18
CA LEU A 108 -10.48 -4.12 20.39
C LEU A 108 -10.95 -3.29 21.58
N ARG A 109 -11.15 -1.97 21.40
CA ARG A 109 -11.62 -1.07 22.45
C ARG A 109 -13.00 -1.48 22.96
N ALA A 110 -13.95 -1.74 22.06
CA ALA A 110 -15.30 -2.18 22.43
C ALA A 110 -15.28 -3.50 23.22
N ARG A 111 -14.38 -4.43 22.88
CA ARG A 111 -14.28 -5.71 23.60
C ARG A 111 -13.52 -5.59 24.93
N GLU A 112 -12.37 -4.94 24.93
CA GLU A 112 -11.46 -4.92 26.07
C GLU A 112 -11.85 -3.86 27.10
N VAL A 113 -12.40 -2.71 26.67
CA VAL A 113 -12.80 -1.60 27.54
C VAL A 113 -14.29 -1.65 27.84
N GLU A 114 -15.14 -1.69 26.81
CA GLU A 114 -16.60 -1.64 26.96
C GLU A 114 -17.23 -3.02 27.25
N LYS A 115 -16.40 -4.08 27.30
CA LYS A 115 -16.77 -5.47 27.64
C LYS A 115 -17.89 -6.07 26.79
N VAL A 116 -18.15 -5.53 25.59
CA VAL A 116 -19.07 -6.10 24.60
C VAL A 116 -18.70 -7.57 24.35
N SER A 117 -19.67 -8.48 24.22
CA SER A 117 -19.36 -9.90 24.01
C SER A 117 -18.50 -10.10 22.76
N LEU A 118 -17.59 -11.08 22.76
CA LEU A 118 -16.72 -11.34 21.61
C LEU A 118 -17.53 -11.58 20.32
N THR A 119 -18.62 -12.35 20.43
CA THR A 119 -19.51 -12.63 19.29
C THR A 119 -20.11 -11.35 18.74
N GLU A 120 -20.61 -10.48 19.62
CA GLU A 120 -21.27 -9.25 19.23
C GLU A 120 -20.28 -8.24 18.64
N ALA A 121 -19.11 -8.07 19.25
CA ALA A 121 -18.06 -7.23 18.72
C ALA A 121 -17.62 -7.69 17.32
N CYS A 122 -17.36 -8.98 17.14
CA CYS A 122 -17.06 -9.56 15.83
C CYS A 122 -18.17 -9.28 14.80
N ARG A 123 -19.45 -9.42 15.18
CA ARG A 123 -20.60 -9.15 14.32
C ARG A 123 -20.70 -7.68 13.92
N LEU A 124 -20.52 -6.75 14.87
CA LEU A 124 -20.63 -5.31 14.64
C LEU A 124 -19.51 -4.76 13.77
N TYR A 125 -18.28 -5.26 13.92
CA TYR A 125 -17.12 -4.75 13.19
C TYR A 125 -16.76 -5.60 11.95
N GLY A 126 -17.49 -6.68 11.67
CA GLY A 126 -17.32 -7.49 10.45
C GLY A 126 -16.13 -8.47 10.49
N PHE A 127 -15.75 -8.96 11.68
CA PHE A 127 -14.63 -9.88 11.88
C PHE A 127 -15.06 -11.25 12.40
N THR A 128 -14.18 -12.25 12.28
CA THR A 128 -14.36 -13.56 12.92
C THR A 128 -13.67 -13.60 14.28
N ARG A 129 -14.06 -14.56 15.14
CA ARG A 129 -13.42 -14.77 16.45
C ARG A 129 -11.93 -15.10 16.33
N GLU A 130 -11.55 -15.87 15.31
CA GLU A 130 -10.15 -16.18 15.02
C GLU A 130 -9.38 -14.93 14.61
N SER A 131 -9.95 -14.11 13.72
CA SER A 131 -9.35 -12.83 13.33
C SER A 131 -9.14 -11.92 14.54
N TYR A 132 -10.13 -11.84 15.44
CA TYR A 132 -10.00 -11.07 16.69
C TYR A 132 -8.78 -11.49 17.51
N ARG A 133 -8.59 -12.80 17.72
CA ARG A 133 -7.45 -13.32 18.49
C ARG A 133 -6.12 -12.90 17.88
N HIS A 134 -5.99 -13.01 16.56
CA HIS A 134 -4.79 -12.58 15.84
C HIS A 134 -4.56 -11.06 15.90
N ILE A 135 -5.64 -10.27 15.78
CA ILE A 135 -5.58 -8.80 15.88
C ILE A 135 -5.13 -8.39 17.28
N LEU A 136 -5.73 -8.96 18.33
CA LEU A 136 -5.38 -8.65 19.72
C LEU A 136 -3.93 -9.04 20.04
N ALA A 137 -3.50 -10.24 19.61
CA ALA A 137 -2.12 -10.69 19.82
C ALA A 137 -1.12 -9.72 19.18
N ARG A 138 -1.34 -9.34 17.91
CA ARG A 138 -0.48 -8.37 17.22
C ARG A 138 -0.50 -6.99 17.82
N PHE A 139 -1.67 -6.52 18.27
CA PHE A 139 -1.77 -5.24 18.94
C PHE A 139 -0.98 -5.21 20.25
N ARG A 140 -0.99 -6.31 21.02
CA ARG A 140 -0.20 -6.41 22.26
C ARG A 140 1.30 -6.49 22.00
N GLU A 141 1.72 -7.13 20.92
CA GLU A 141 3.13 -7.29 20.55
C GLU A 141 3.73 -6.04 19.88
N GLU A 142 2.97 -5.41 18.97
CA GLU A 142 3.49 -4.37 18.06
C GLU A 142 2.76 -3.02 18.18
N GLY A 143 1.76 -2.92 19.06
CA GLY A 143 0.91 -1.74 19.20
C GLY A 143 0.06 -1.49 17.95
N ILE A 144 -0.18 -0.21 17.64
CA ILE A 144 -0.96 0.21 16.46
C ILE A 144 -0.35 -0.34 15.16
N LYS A 145 0.98 -0.48 15.08
CA LYS A 145 1.65 -1.05 13.89
C LYS A 145 1.16 -2.47 13.57
N GLY A 146 0.83 -3.26 14.59
CA GLY A 146 0.31 -4.61 14.45
C GLY A 146 -1.08 -4.70 13.79
N LEU A 147 -1.80 -3.58 13.70
CA LEU A 147 -3.13 -3.51 13.08
C LEU A 147 -3.08 -3.37 11.56
N PHE A 148 -1.95 -2.94 10.98
CA PHE A 148 -1.79 -2.82 9.52
C PHE A 148 -1.70 -4.20 8.85
N GLU A 149 -2.12 -4.31 7.58
CA GLU A 149 -1.92 -5.57 6.87
C GLU A 149 -0.46 -5.77 6.49
N ARG A 150 0.08 -6.96 6.82
CA ARG A 150 1.44 -7.32 6.43
C ARG A 150 1.53 -7.70 4.97
N LYS A 151 2.72 -7.47 4.42
CA LYS A 151 3.15 -8.03 3.12
C LYS A 151 3.03 -9.54 3.28
N ARG A 152 2.09 -10.18 2.58
CA ARG A 152 2.00 -11.64 2.58
C ARG A 152 3.35 -12.15 2.06
N GLY A 153 4.20 -12.62 2.95
CA GLY A 153 5.41 -13.33 2.56
C GLY A 153 5.00 -14.56 1.74
N ARG A 154 5.87 -15.00 0.82
CA ARG A 154 5.69 -16.29 0.16
C ARG A 154 5.51 -17.33 1.26
N ARG A 155 4.38 -18.05 1.29
CA ARG A 155 4.25 -19.23 2.14
C ARG A 155 5.37 -20.17 1.70
N GLY A 156 6.37 -20.37 2.58
CA GLY A 156 7.48 -21.25 2.30
C GLY A 156 6.95 -22.62 1.85
N PRO A 157 7.71 -23.38 1.04
CA PRO A 157 7.26 -24.70 0.61
C PRO A 157 7.04 -25.56 1.86
N VAL A 158 5.78 -25.94 2.11
CA VAL A 158 5.34 -26.63 3.34
C VAL A 158 6.15 -27.90 3.64
N LYS A 159 6.74 -28.52 2.61
CA LYS A 159 7.53 -29.76 2.70
C LYS A 159 9.04 -29.56 2.79
N ALA A 160 9.57 -28.36 2.56
CA ALA A 160 11.01 -28.06 2.58
C ALA A 160 11.39 -27.32 3.86
N THR A 161 11.13 -27.97 5.00
CA THR A 161 11.52 -27.49 6.34
C THR A 161 13.04 -27.44 6.47
N ASP A 162 13.54 -26.71 7.47
CA ASP A 162 14.99 -26.57 7.68
C ASP A 162 15.68 -27.91 7.94
N ARG A 163 14.99 -28.83 8.64
CA ARG A 163 15.45 -30.21 8.84
C ARG A 163 15.65 -30.95 7.52
N VAL A 164 14.70 -30.84 6.59
CA VAL A 164 14.79 -31.47 5.27
C VAL A 164 15.93 -30.87 4.44
N ARG A 165 16.13 -29.55 4.54
CA ARG A 165 17.25 -28.87 3.85
C ARG A 165 18.60 -29.31 4.40
N ALA A 166 18.75 -29.35 5.71
CA ALA A 166 19.97 -29.80 6.37
C ALA A 166 20.30 -31.25 6.01
N PHE A 167 19.30 -32.14 6.00
CA PHE A 167 19.47 -33.53 5.59
C PHE A 167 19.93 -33.65 4.13
N ILE A 168 19.29 -32.97 3.20
CA ILE A 168 19.68 -32.99 1.78
C ILE A 168 21.10 -32.45 1.57
N ARG A 169 21.49 -31.42 2.33
CA ARG A 169 22.84 -30.83 2.28
C ARG A 169 23.89 -31.79 2.82
N ALA A 170 23.67 -32.37 4.00
CA ALA A 170 24.58 -33.34 4.61
C ALA A 170 24.81 -34.55 3.70
N GLU A 171 23.74 -35.10 3.13
CA GLU A 171 23.83 -36.24 2.19
C GLU A 171 24.65 -35.92 0.93
N ARG A 172 24.59 -34.68 0.44
CA ARG A 172 25.38 -34.27 -0.73
C ARG A 172 26.85 -34.01 -0.39
N GLN A 173 27.16 -33.61 0.85
CA GLN A 173 28.53 -33.39 1.32
C GLN A 173 29.23 -34.71 1.69
N GLU A 174 28.51 -35.63 2.34
CA GLU A 174 29.06 -36.93 2.73
C GLU A 174 29.29 -37.86 1.53
N ARG A 175 28.57 -37.65 0.44
CA ARG A 175 28.63 -38.49 -0.75
C ARG A 175 28.70 -37.64 -2.01
N GLU A 176 29.92 -37.42 -2.48
CA GLU A 176 30.15 -36.76 -3.76
C GLU A 176 29.45 -37.53 -4.90
N GLY A 177 28.62 -36.84 -5.68
CA GLY A 177 27.96 -37.41 -6.86
C GLY A 177 26.58 -38.05 -6.64
N VAL A 178 25.99 -37.98 -5.44
CA VAL A 178 24.63 -38.51 -5.22
C VAL A 178 23.61 -37.85 -6.14
N SER A 179 22.83 -38.68 -6.82
CA SER A 179 21.82 -38.19 -7.76
C SER A 179 20.63 -37.54 -7.04
N VAL A 180 19.98 -36.57 -7.68
CA VAL A 180 18.75 -35.94 -7.16
C VAL A 180 17.65 -36.95 -6.90
N ARG A 181 17.59 -38.03 -7.69
CA ARG A 181 16.60 -39.11 -7.49
C ARG A 181 16.85 -39.85 -6.18
N GLU A 182 18.11 -40.17 -5.89
CA GLU A 182 18.51 -40.86 -4.67
C GLU A 182 18.26 -39.99 -3.42
N LEU A 183 18.50 -38.68 -3.50
CA LEU A 183 18.14 -37.75 -2.42
C LEU A 183 16.63 -37.75 -2.12
N ILE A 184 15.78 -37.82 -3.15
CA ILE A 184 14.32 -37.90 -2.97
C ILE A 184 13.92 -39.22 -2.30
N GLU A 185 14.48 -40.34 -2.75
CA GLU A 185 14.20 -41.67 -2.21
C GLU A 185 14.65 -41.76 -0.73
N ARG A 186 15.78 -41.15 -0.37
CA ARG A 186 16.26 -41.08 1.01
C ARG A 186 15.43 -40.14 1.88
N CYS A 187 15.02 -38.98 1.38
CA CYS A 187 14.07 -38.10 2.09
C CYS A 187 12.74 -38.82 2.39
N GLN A 188 12.28 -39.67 1.47
CA GLN A 188 11.09 -40.48 1.69
C GLN A 188 11.33 -41.58 2.73
N ARG A 189 12.50 -42.24 2.71
CA ARG A 189 12.84 -43.35 3.61
C ARG A 189 13.13 -42.88 5.04
N GLU A 190 13.96 -41.85 5.20
CA GLU A 190 14.49 -41.40 6.50
C GLU A 190 13.60 -40.33 7.18
N LEU A 191 12.92 -39.49 6.38
CA LEU A 191 12.12 -38.38 6.90
C LEU A 191 10.62 -38.51 6.59
N GLY A 192 10.21 -39.51 5.80
CA GLY A 192 8.82 -39.68 5.38
C GLY A 192 8.31 -38.56 4.44
N VAL A 193 9.22 -37.78 3.84
CA VAL A 193 8.85 -36.61 3.03
C VAL A 193 9.09 -36.87 1.54
N SER A 194 8.01 -36.86 0.76
CA SER A 194 8.08 -36.91 -0.70
C SER A 194 8.31 -35.50 -1.27
N LEU A 195 9.48 -35.30 -1.87
CA LEU A 195 9.89 -34.05 -2.51
C LEU A 195 9.91 -34.20 -4.03
N SER A 196 9.59 -33.11 -4.73
CA SER A 196 9.78 -33.05 -6.18
C SER A 196 11.24 -32.75 -6.54
N ARG A 197 11.70 -33.23 -7.70
CA ARG A 197 13.02 -32.87 -8.27
C ARG A 197 13.28 -31.37 -8.22
N ARG A 198 12.31 -30.54 -8.63
CA ARG A 198 12.40 -29.08 -8.60
C ARG A 198 12.62 -28.50 -7.20
N THR A 199 12.09 -29.15 -6.16
CA THR A 199 12.28 -28.71 -4.77
C THR A 199 13.69 -29.01 -4.30
N VAL A 200 14.20 -30.20 -4.61
CA VAL A 200 15.57 -30.61 -4.28
C VAL A 200 16.60 -29.76 -5.02
N PHE A 201 16.43 -29.55 -6.33
CA PHE A 201 17.29 -28.63 -7.11
C PHE A 201 17.32 -27.24 -6.48
N ARG A 202 16.17 -26.63 -6.17
CA ARG A 202 16.14 -25.31 -5.52
C ARG A 202 16.82 -25.29 -4.14
N ILE A 203 16.81 -26.40 -3.39
CA ILE A 203 17.50 -26.47 -2.09
C ILE A 203 19.01 -26.47 -2.30
N LEU A 204 19.48 -27.16 -3.35
CA LEU A 204 20.89 -27.26 -3.72
C LEU A 204 21.40 -25.99 -4.42
N ASP A 205 20.63 -25.39 -5.34
CA ASP A 205 20.99 -24.12 -6.01
C ASP A 205 21.05 -22.94 -5.01
N ALA A 206 20.20 -22.98 -3.96
CA ALA A 206 20.26 -21.99 -2.91
C ALA A 206 21.56 -22.06 -2.08
N GLU A 207 22.23 -23.22 -2.05
CA GLU A 207 23.54 -23.39 -1.40
C GLU A 207 24.65 -22.67 -2.19
N GLU A 208 24.64 -22.75 -3.52
CA GLU A 208 25.60 -22.03 -4.37
C GLU A 208 25.46 -20.51 -4.23
N GLU A 209 24.23 -19.99 -4.10
CA GLU A 209 24.01 -18.56 -3.86
C GLU A 209 24.33 -18.11 -2.42
N GLU A 210 24.15 -18.99 -1.44
CA GLU A 210 24.47 -18.74 -0.03
C GLU A 210 26.00 -18.78 0.20
N TYR A 211 26.72 -19.67 -0.51
CA TYR A 211 28.18 -19.74 -0.55
C TYR A 211 28.80 -18.51 -1.23
N LYS A 212 28.26 -18.06 -2.37
CA LYS A 212 28.70 -16.83 -3.07
C LYS A 212 28.50 -15.54 -2.26
N LYS A 213 27.65 -15.56 -1.23
CA LYS A 213 27.35 -14.40 -0.37
C LYS A 213 28.18 -14.36 0.91
N LYS A 214 28.81 -15.47 1.31
CA LYS A 214 29.79 -15.40 2.41
C LYS A 214 31.03 -14.68 1.89
N PRO A 215 31.47 -13.57 2.53
CA PRO A 215 32.77 -13.01 2.20
C PRO A 215 33.82 -14.10 2.48
N ILE A 216 34.76 -14.27 1.55
CA ILE A 216 36.01 -15.01 1.81
C ILE A 216 36.59 -14.33 3.04
N SER A 217 36.63 -15.03 4.17
CA SER A 217 37.32 -14.53 5.35
C SER A 217 38.80 -14.43 4.98
N ASP A 218 39.32 -13.21 4.98
CA ASP A 218 40.75 -12.94 4.80
C ASP A 218 41.52 -13.68 5.90
N GLU A 219 42.11 -14.82 5.57
CA GLU A 219 43.30 -15.31 6.28
C GLU A 219 44.48 -15.06 5.36
N GLU A 220 45.19 -13.97 5.62
CA GLU A 220 46.65 -13.86 5.53
C GLU A 220 47.06 -12.46 5.98
N ASP A 221 47.43 -12.31 7.26
CA ASP A 221 48.59 -11.48 7.53
C ASP A 221 49.46 -12.13 8.61
N ARG A 222 50.70 -12.37 8.20
CA ARG A 222 51.79 -12.85 9.04
C ARG A 222 52.18 -11.70 9.97
N GLY A 223 52.32 -12.01 11.26
CA GLY A 223 52.99 -11.18 12.25
C GLY A 223 53.60 -12.06 13.31
#